data_AF-A0A346R863-F1
#
_entry.id   AF-A0A346R863-F1
#
_cell.length_a   1.000
_cell.length_b   1.000
_cell.length_c   1.000
_cell.angle_alpha   90.00
_cell.angle_beta   90.00
_cell.angle_gamma   90.00
#
_symmetry.space_group_name_H-M   'P 1'
#
loop_
_entity.id
_entity.type
_entity.pdbx_description
1 polymer ?
#
loop_
_entity_poly.entity_id
_entity_poly.type
_entity_poly.pdbx_seq_one_letter_code
_entity_poly.pdbx_strand_id
1 'polypeptide(L)'
;MFSVDPHTLAAILAMGVATYATRLAGLVLVRHIPATGRVKAALEAVPAAVLMAVIAPVAIATGPAETIAAALCALAATRLPLIVVVAIGVASVVGLRMALG
;
A
#
# COMPACT_ATOMS: atom_id res chain seq x y z
N MET A 1 -7.42 12.88 -36.01
CA MET A 1 -6.49 11.84 -35.53
C MET A 1 -6.68 11.64 -34.02
N PHE A 2 -7.90 11.25 -33.62
CA PHE A 2 -8.28 10.76 -32.28
C PHE A 2 -9.45 9.80 -32.54
N SER A 3 -9.17 8.53 -32.77
CA SER A 3 -10.22 7.51 -32.90
C SER A 3 -10.44 6.92 -31.53
N VAL A 4 -11.64 7.05 -30.98
CA VAL A 4 -12.00 6.43 -29.71
C VAL A 4 -12.35 4.98 -30.00
N ASP A 5 -11.44 4.06 -29.67
CA ASP A 5 -11.72 2.63 -29.78
C ASP A 5 -12.85 2.24 -28.81
N PRO A 6 -13.98 1.69 -29.31
CA PRO A 6 -15.13 1.35 -28.49
C PRO A 6 -14.78 0.38 -27.36
N HIS A 7 -13.83 -0.52 -27.59
CA HIS A 7 -13.34 -1.47 -26.60
C HIS A 7 -12.58 -0.80 -25.45
N THR A 8 -11.71 0.17 -25.77
CA THR A 8 -10.98 0.95 -24.77
C THR A 8 -11.92 1.81 -23.94
N LEU A 9 -12.89 2.46 -24.58
CA LEU A 9 -13.91 3.24 -23.88
C LEU A 9 -14.75 2.36 -22.94
N ALA A 10 -15.20 1.20 -23.43
CA ALA A 10 -15.93 0.23 -22.62
C ALA A 10 -15.10 -0.29 -21.44
N ALA A 11 -13.80 -0.57 -21.64
CA ALA A 11 -12.90 -1.01 -20.59
C ALA A 11 -12.72 0.06 -19.49
N ILE A 12 -12.50 1.33 -19.86
CA ILE A 12 -12.38 2.44 -18.91
C ILE A 12 -13.67 2.60 -18.10
N LEU A 13 -14.83 2.57 -18.76
CA LEU A 13 -16.12 2.66 -18.07
C LEU A 13 -16.32 1.47 -17.13
N ALA A 14 -15.98 0.25 -17.54
CA ALA A 14 -16.08 -0.92 -16.69
C ALA A 14 -15.15 -0.84 -15.47
N MET A 15 -13.90 -0.40 -15.64
CA MET A 15 -12.96 -0.14 -14.54
C MET A 15 -13.50 0.92 -13.58
N GLY A 16 -14.09 1.99 -14.11
CA GLY A 16 -14.73 3.04 -13.32
C GLY A 16 -15.91 2.50 -12.50
N VAL A 17 -16.82 1.76 -13.14
CA VAL A 17 -17.97 1.13 -12.47
C VAL A 17 -17.49 0.17 -11.38
N ALA A 18 -16.51 -0.69 -11.64
CA ALA A 18 -15.95 -1.60 -10.65
C ALA A 18 -15.32 -0.85 -9.47
N THR A 19 -14.60 0.24 -9.73
CA THR A 19 -13.98 1.08 -8.69
C THR A 19 -15.04 1.74 -7.80
N TYR A 20 -16.09 2.32 -8.40
CA TYR A 20 -17.18 2.91 -7.63
C TYR A 20 -17.97 1.85 -6.88
N ALA A 21 -18.24 0.70 -7.48
CA ALA A 21 -18.94 -0.40 -6.84
C ALA A 21 -18.21 -0.89 -5.59
N THR A 22 -16.89 -1.10 -5.64
CA THR A 22 -16.10 -1.50 -4.47
C THR A 22 -16.10 -0.44 -3.37
N ARG A 23 -16.02 0.85 -3.73
CA ARG A 23 -16.08 1.95 -2.76
C ARG A 23 -17.46 2.05 -2.10
N LEU A 24 -18.54 2.00 -2.87
CA LEU A 24 -19.91 2.04 -2.34
C LEU A 24 -20.20 0.81 -1.48
N ALA A 25 -19.79 -0.37 -1.93
CA ALA A 25 -19.94 -1.61 -1.18
C ALA A 25 -19.25 -1.51 0.19
N GLY A 26 -18.03 -0.99 0.26
CA GLY A 26 -17.33 -0.77 1.53
C GLY A 26 -18.08 0.18 2.47
N LEU A 27 -18.61 1.30 1.95
CA LEU A 27 -19.40 2.26 2.73
C LEU A 27 -20.70 1.65 3.28
N VAL A 28 -21.41 0.88 2.45
CA VAL A 28 -22.64 0.17 2.87
C VAL A 28 -22.29 -0.91 3.90
N LEU A 29 -21.24 -1.68 3.65
CA LEU A 29 -20.84 -2.77 4.53
C LEU A 29 -20.43 -2.27 5.92
N VAL A 30 -19.59 -1.23 6.00
CA VAL A 30 -19.17 -0.64 7.28
C VAL A 30 -20.36 -0.07 8.07
N ARG A 31 -21.40 0.42 7.39
CA ARG A 31 -22.63 0.90 8.06
C ARG A 31 -23.46 -0.21 8.70
N HIS A 32 -23.40 -1.44 8.19
CA HIS A 32 -24.20 -2.57 8.70
C HIS A 32 -23.43 -3.47 9.67
N ILE A 33 -22.11 -3.29 9.79
CA ILE A 33 -21.28 -4.09 10.67
C ILE A 33 -21.21 -3.44 12.07
N PRO A 34 -21.57 -4.16 13.15
CA PRO A 34 -21.41 -3.64 14.50
C PRO A 34 -19.93 -3.50 14.85
N ALA A 35 -19.50 -2.27 15.17
CA ALA A 35 -18.13 -1.96 15.56
C ALA A 35 -17.84 -2.36 17.02
N THR A 36 -17.93 -3.65 17.33
CA THR A 36 -17.68 -4.19 18.68
C THR A 36 -16.51 -5.17 18.70
N GLY A 37 -15.72 -5.11 19.77
CA GLY A 37 -14.59 -6.02 20.02
C GLY A 37 -13.60 -6.11 18.85
N ARG A 38 -13.45 -7.33 18.31
CA ARG A 38 -12.47 -7.66 17.26
C ARG A 38 -12.69 -6.89 15.95
N VAL A 39 -13.94 -6.59 15.61
CA VAL A 39 -14.26 -5.91 14.35
C VAL A 39 -13.82 -4.44 14.39
N LYS A 40 -14.00 -3.78 15.53
CA LYS A 40 -13.50 -2.41 15.74
C LYS A 40 -11.98 -2.35 15.60
N ALA A 41 -11.27 -3.28 16.24
CA ALA A 41 -9.80 -3.36 16.14
C ALA A 41 -9.33 -3.61 14.70
N ALA A 42 -10.04 -4.46 13.95
CA ALA A 42 -9.75 -4.66 12.53
C ALA A 42 -9.94 -3.38 11.70
N LEU A 43 -11.05 -2.65 11.93
CA LEU A 43 -11.34 -1.38 11.24
C LEU A 43 -10.30 -0.29 11.57
N GLU A 44 -9.84 -0.21 12.82
CA GLU A 44 -8.77 0.71 13.23
C GLU A 44 -7.42 0.38 12.57
N ALA A 45 -7.18 -0.89 12.23
CA ALA A 45 -5.97 -1.34 11.54
C ALA A 45 -6.00 -1.15 10.01
N VAL A 46 -7.19 -0.95 9.41
CA VAL A 46 -7.35 -0.80 7.95
C VAL A 46 -6.44 0.28 7.35
N PRO A 47 -6.32 1.51 7.89
CA PRO A 47 -5.51 2.55 7.29
C PRO A 47 -4.03 2.14 7.16
N ALA A 48 -3.47 1.56 8.22
CA ALA A 48 -2.09 1.08 8.21
C ALA A 48 -1.92 -0.13 7.26
N ALA A 49 -2.90 -1.03 7.22
CA ALA A 49 -2.87 -2.19 6.34
C ALA A 49 -2.91 -1.80 4.85
N VAL A 50 -3.72 -0.81 4.47
CA VAL A 50 -3.79 -0.32 3.08
C VAL A 50 -2.48 0.31 2.65
N LEU A 51 -1.85 1.11 3.51
CA LEU A 51 -0.52 1.66 3.24
C LEU A 51 0.50 0.55 3.02
N MET A 52 0.53 -0.47 3.87
CA MET A 52 1.43 -1.60 3.68
C MET A 52 1.12 -2.43 2.44
N ALA A 53 -0.15 -2.62 2.07
CA ALA A 53 -0.53 -3.34 0.86
C ALA A 53 0.01 -2.67 -0.41
N VAL A 54 0.15 -1.33 -0.41
CA VAL A 54 0.72 -0.57 -1.52
C VAL A 54 2.26 -0.58 -1.48
N ILE A 55 2.85 -0.51 -0.29
CA ILE A 55 4.32 -0.42 -0.12
C ILE A 55 5.00 -1.79 -0.30
N ALA A 56 4.39 -2.87 0.19
CA ALA A 56 4.94 -4.22 0.13
C ALA A 56 5.36 -4.68 -1.29
N PRO A 57 4.54 -4.53 -2.35
CA PRO A 57 4.97 -4.93 -3.69
C PRO A 57 6.15 -4.08 -4.18
N VAL A 58 6.20 -2.79 -3.87
CA VAL A 58 7.32 -1.92 -4.23
C VAL A 58 8.60 -2.37 -3.53
N ALA A 59 8.51 -2.75 -2.25
CA ALA A 59 9.65 -3.25 -1.49
C ALA A 59 10.26 -4.52 -2.09
N ILE A 60 9.46 -5.39 -2.73
CA ILE A 60 9.90 -6.69 -3.24
C ILE A 60 10.21 -6.64 -4.75
N ALA A 61 9.46 -5.86 -5.53
CA ALA A 61 9.50 -5.89 -7.00
C ALA A 61 10.46 -4.87 -7.64
N THR A 62 10.96 -3.88 -6.89
CA THR A 62 11.80 -2.81 -7.45
C THR A 62 13.26 -3.23 -7.62
N GLY A 63 13.80 -4.01 -6.67
CA GLY A 63 15.20 -4.42 -6.70
C GLY A 63 15.72 -4.96 -5.36
N PRO A 64 16.94 -5.53 -5.36
CA PRO A 64 17.58 -6.02 -4.15
C PRO A 64 17.88 -4.90 -3.16
N ALA A 65 18.16 -3.68 -3.65
CA ALA A 65 18.40 -2.51 -2.81
C ALA A 65 17.18 -2.16 -1.95
N GLU A 66 16.01 -2.06 -2.56
CA GLU A 66 14.74 -1.77 -1.88
C GLU A 66 14.34 -2.89 -0.94
N THR A 67 14.55 -4.15 -1.34
CA THR A 67 14.20 -5.33 -0.52
C THR A 67 15.02 -5.39 0.76
N ILE A 68 16.36 -5.24 0.66
CA ILE A 68 17.25 -5.30 1.82
C ILE A 68 17.00 -4.09 2.74
N ALA A 69 16.82 -2.90 2.19
CA ALA A 69 16.52 -1.71 2.98
C ALA A 69 15.16 -1.83 3.70
N ALA A 70 14.13 -2.38 3.05
CA ALA A 70 12.85 -2.66 3.68
C ALA A 70 12.98 -3.69 4.83
N ALA A 71 13.79 -4.73 4.65
CA ALA A 71 14.07 -5.71 5.71
C ALA A 71 14.79 -5.08 6.91
N LEU A 72 15.79 -4.22 6.67
CA LEU A 72 16.48 -3.46 7.73
C LEU A 72 15.51 -2.52 8.47
N CYS A 73 14.65 -1.83 7.73
CA CYS A 73 13.62 -0.96 8.30
C CYS A 73 12.63 -1.76 9.18
N ALA A 74 12.17 -2.93 8.71
CA ALA A 74 11.29 -3.80 9.47
C ALA A 74 11.94 -4.31 10.76
N LEU A 75 13.21 -4.69 10.72
CA LEU A 75 13.97 -5.09 11.91
C LEU A 75 14.11 -3.93 12.90
N ALA A 76 14.45 -2.73 12.41
CA ALA A 76 14.58 -1.52 13.24
C ALA A 76 13.23 -1.15 13.91
N ALA A 77 12.12 -1.28 13.20
CA ALA A 77 10.78 -0.95 13.69
C ALA A 77 10.35 -1.75 14.93
N THR A 78 10.96 -2.91 15.20
CA THR A 78 10.59 -3.75 16.34
C THR A 78 11.09 -3.24 17.69
N ARG A 79 12.14 -2.40 17.72
CA ARG A 79 12.79 -1.97 18.98
C ARG A 79 13.16 -0.50 19.06
N LEU A 80 13.16 0.24 17.95
CA LEU A 80 13.63 1.63 17.89
C LEU A 80 12.46 2.63 17.76
N PRO A 81 12.64 3.87 18.23
CA PRO A 81 11.63 4.91 18.05
C PRO A 81 11.46 5.28 16.56
N LEU A 82 10.25 5.69 16.17
CA LEU A 82 9.86 5.90 14.77
C LEU A 82 10.84 6.78 13.98
N ILE A 83 11.35 7.86 14.58
CA ILE A 83 12.30 8.77 13.93
C ILE A 83 13.62 8.08 13.55
N VAL A 84 14.11 7.17 14.40
CA VAL A 84 15.35 6.42 14.16
C VAL A 84 15.12 5.39 13.07
N VAL A 85 13.95 4.74 13.07
CA VAL A 85 13.56 3.77 12.02
C VAL A 85 13.51 4.45 10.66
N VAL A 86 12.91 5.63 10.57
CA VAL A 86 12.86 6.42 9.33
C VAL A 86 14.26 6.78 8.86
N ALA A 87 15.13 7.25 9.77
CA ALA A 87 16.51 7.60 9.43
C ALA A 87 17.29 6.39 8.87
N ILE A 88 17.18 5.22 9.52
CA ILE A 88 17.81 3.98 9.07
C ILE A 88 17.24 3.53 7.71
N GLY A 89 15.92 3.58 7.52
CA GLY A 89 15.27 3.22 6.27
C GLY A 89 15.75 4.09 5.10
N VAL A 90 15.77 5.42 5.28
CA VAL A 90 16.24 6.35 4.25
C VAL A 90 17.74 6.14 3.97
N ALA A 91 18.56 6.09 5.01
CA ALA A 91 20.01 5.91 4.86
C ALA A 91 20.36 4.58 4.16
N SER A 92 19.65 3.49 4.50
CA SER A 92 19.87 2.18 3.87
C SER A 92 19.47 2.16 2.40
N VAL A 93 18.29 2.68 2.02
CA VAL A 93 17.90 2.73 0.59
C VAL A 93 18.88 3.58 -0.22
N VAL A 94 19.27 4.75 0.29
CA VAL A 94 20.21 5.65 -0.41
C VAL A 94 21.57 4.99 -0.56
N GLY A 95 22.11 4.42 0.52
CA GLY A 95 23.40 3.74 0.50
C GLY A 95 23.42 2.52 -0.42
N LEU A 96 22.37 1.69 -0.39
CA LEU A 96 22.28 0.52 -1.26
C LEU A 96 22.09 0.91 -2.72
N ARG A 97 21.28 1.93 -3.03
CA ARG A 97 21.16 2.43 -4.41
C ARG A 97 22.47 2.96 -4.96
N MET A 98 23.28 3.63 -4.14
CA MET A 98 24.61 4.09 -4.56
C MET A 98 25.61 2.96 -4.79
N ALA A 99 25.44 1.81 -4.13
CA ALA A 99 26.36 0.69 -4.21
C ALA A 99 25.96 -0.36 -5.27
N LEU A 100 24.66 -0.50 -5.55
CA LEU A 100 24.08 -1.54 -6.43
C LEU A 100 23.45 -0.98 -7.71
N GLY A 101 23.22 0.34 -7.79
CA GLY A 101 22.73 1.05 -8.97
C GLY A 101 23.86 1.75 -9.71
#